data_AF-A0A962XT36-F1
#
_entry.id   AF-A0A962XT36-F1
#
_cell.length_a   1.000
_cell.length_b   1.000
_cell.length_c   1.000
_cell.angle_alpha   90.00
_cell.angle_beta   90.00
_cell.angle_gamma   90.00
#
_symmetry.space_group_name_H-M   'P 1'
#
loop_
_entity.id
_entity.type
_entity.pdbx_description
1 polymer ?
#
loop_
_entity_poly.entity_id
_entity_poly.type
_entity_poly.pdbx_seq_one_letter_code
_entity_poly.pdbx_strand_id
1 'polypeptide(L)'
;MDEQQVENELADTQPEHRGGPWKAIIIVIIATLIGVWLVPGDDESPGSRETVSGQQAAPSLLEPAAPATDATRPPDTAPASAPDIEQAPATAAGEPAESGVVSEVEEPVDTSPGARARALIAEMRGKGEVRVDAVFDAANRAQADGELADAYLLYFFAAREGHGGAALTLGQQADPATRDPASSVFESADLTQAHKWYQIAAQNGNDEGRSRLADLRKRVEEMAANGDPQAQRVALLWQ
;
A
#
# COMPACT_ATOMS: atom_id res chain seq x y z
N MET A 1 68.20 24.08 1.27
CA MET A 1 67.48 24.42 2.51
C MET A 1 66.10 24.86 2.07
N ASP A 2 65.17 23.91 1.90
CA ASP A 2 63.77 24.21 1.57
C ASP A 2 62.91 23.05 2.12
N GLU A 3 62.67 23.05 3.43
CA GLU A 3 61.81 22.08 4.12
C GLU A 3 60.72 22.78 4.96
N GLN A 4 60.31 24.01 4.63
CA GLN A 4 59.37 24.79 5.46
C GLN A 4 58.00 25.09 4.83
N GLN A 5 57.60 24.41 3.77
CA GLN A 5 56.29 24.67 3.15
C GLN A 5 55.25 23.55 3.30
N VAL A 6 55.51 22.50 4.08
CA VAL A 6 54.57 21.36 4.20
C VAL A 6 53.80 21.29 5.53
N GLU A 7 54.04 22.20 6.48
CA GLU A 7 53.56 22.06 7.86
C GLU A 7 52.48 23.07 8.32
N ASN A 8 51.90 23.86 7.42
CA ASN A 8 50.87 24.85 7.79
C ASN A 8 49.43 24.50 7.34
N GLU A 9 49.16 23.28 6.88
CA GLU A 9 47.82 22.92 6.35
C GLU A 9 47.03 21.90 7.21
N LEU A 10 47.43 21.64 8.45
CA LEU A 10 46.79 20.64 9.33
C LEU A 10 46.09 21.19 10.57
N ALA A 11 45.85 22.50 10.65
CA ALA A 11 45.25 23.12 11.83
C ALA A 11 44.10 24.07 11.49
N ASP A 12 43.05 23.58 10.82
CA ASP A 12 41.71 24.12 11.09
C ASP A 12 40.62 23.12 10.70
N THR A 13 40.16 22.37 11.69
CA THR A 13 38.86 21.70 11.61
C THR A 13 38.21 21.79 12.98
N GLN A 14 37.99 23.03 13.45
CA GLN A 14 36.98 23.27 14.47
C GLN A 14 35.60 23.08 13.83
N PRO A 15 34.76 22.17 14.33
CA PRO A 15 33.39 22.09 13.86
C PRO A 15 32.64 23.32 14.34
N GLU A 16 32.31 24.22 13.42
CA GLU A 16 31.40 25.32 13.68
C GLU A 16 30.06 24.77 14.19
N HIS A 17 29.82 24.99 15.48
CA HIS A 17 28.59 24.59 16.15
C HIS A 17 27.46 25.55 15.72
N ARG A 18 26.89 25.30 14.54
CA ARG A 18 25.65 25.94 14.11
C ARG A 18 24.54 25.60 15.11
N GLY A 19 23.97 26.64 15.73
CA GLY A 19 22.85 26.56 16.67
C GLY A 19 21.52 26.14 16.02
N GLY A 20 21.49 24.96 15.40
CA GLY A 20 20.29 24.25 14.96
C GLY A 20 19.80 23.25 16.00
N PRO A 21 18.73 22.48 15.73
CA PRO A 21 17.95 21.70 16.70
C PRO A 21 18.69 20.50 17.34
N TRP A 22 20.01 20.48 17.27
CA TRP A 22 20.88 19.47 17.90
C TRP A 22 20.70 19.40 19.42
N LYS A 23 20.41 20.54 20.08
CA LYS A 23 20.07 20.53 21.51
C LYS A 23 18.77 19.76 21.79
N ALA A 24 17.81 19.77 20.88
CA ALA A 24 16.57 19.01 21.01
C ALA A 24 16.82 17.50 20.83
N ILE A 25 17.71 17.12 19.90
CA ILE A 25 18.12 15.73 19.69
C ILE A 25 18.80 15.17 20.94
N ILE A 26 19.72 15.94 21.55
CA ILE A 26 20.39 15.53 22.80
C ILE A 26 19.38 15.33 23.94
N ILE A 27 18.38 16.19 24.08
CA ILE A 27 17.35 16.06 25.13
C ILE A 27 16.50 14.80 24.92
N VAL A 28 16.11 14.49 23.69
CA VAL A 28 15.34 13.27 23.37
C VAL A 28 16.13 12.02 23.72
N ILE A 29 17.41 11.96 23.35
CA ILE A 29 18.29 10.82 23.68
C ILE A 29 18.40 10.61 25.19
N ILE A 30 18.58 11.69 25.97
CA ILE A 30 18.68 11.61 27.43
C ILE A 30 17.35 11.14 28.04
N ALA A 31 16.22 11.63 27.56
CA ALA A 31 14.91 11.21 28.05
C ALA A 31 14.62 9.73 27.76
N THR A 32 15.02 9.21 26.59
CA THR A 32 14.87 7.79 26.25
C THR A 32 15.74 6.91 27.14
N LEU A 33 16.97 7.32 27.45
CA LEU A 33 17.86 6.56 28.34
C LEU A 33 17.34 6.49 29.78
N ILE A 34 16.70 7.55 30.28
CA ILE A 34 16.07 7.55 31.61
C ILE A 34 14.83 6.64 31.63
N GLY A 35 14.01 6.66 30.57
CA GLY A 35 12.80 5.82 30.48
C GLY A 35 13.08 4.32 30.49
N VAL A 36 14.19 3.89 29.89
CA VAL A 36 14.63 2.48 29.89
C VAL A 36 15.14 2.02 31.26
N TRP A 37 15.65 2.94 32.10
CA TRP A 37 16.16 2.61 33.43
C TRP A 37 15.09 2.64 34.54
N LEU A 38 13.91 3.21 34.26
CA LEU A 38 12.82 3.36 35.23
C LEU A 38 11.72 2.28 35.12
N VAL A 39 11.96 1.21 34.35
CA VAL A 39 11.08 0.02 34.31
C VAL A 39 11.59 -0.98 35.33
N PRO A 40 10.93 -1.18 36.48
CA PRO A 40 11.26 -2.26 37.40
C PRO A 40 10.94 -3.59 36.71
N GLY A 41 11.93 -4.47 36.63
CA GLY A 41 11.72 -5.85 36.23
C GLY A 41 10.97 -6.59 37.33
N ASP A 42 9.79 -7.12 37.01
CA ASP A 42 9.16 -8.15 37.82
C ASP A 42 9.75 -9.51 37.42
N ASP A 43 10.63 -10.01 38.28
CA ASP A 43 11.21 -11.35 38.21
C ASP A 43 10.18 -12.44 38.59
N GLU A 44 10.19 -13.49 37.77
CA GLU A 44 9.83 -14.92 37.95
C GLU A 44 8.97 -15.41 39.14
N SER A 45 8.07 -16.37 38.85
CA SER A 45 8.05 -17.67 39.57
C SER A 45 7.33 -18.81 38.80
N PRO A 46 7.89 -20.04 38.78
CA PRO A 46 7.35 -21.23 38.10
C PRO A 46 6.61 -22.20 39.05
N GLY A 47 5.79 -23.11 38.49
CA GLY A 47 5.21 -24.28 39.17
C GLY A 47 3.69 -24.15 39.37
N SER A 48 2.85 -24.96 38.74
CA SER A 48 2.66 -26.35 39.19
C SER A 48 2.03 -27.19 38.08
N ARG A 49 2.71 -28.29 37.72
CA ARG A 49 2.08 -29.47 37.12
C ARG A 49 1.59 -30.34 38.28
N GLU A 50 0.28 -30.61 38.36
CA GLU A 50 -0.21 -31.85 38.96
C GLU A 50 -1.31 -32.45 38.09
N THR A 51 -0.99 -33.64 37.60
CA THR A 51 -1.85 -34.64 36.98
C THR A 51 -2.71 -35.34 38.03
N VAL A 52 -4.01 -35.51 37.78
CA VAL A 52 -4.74 -36.73 38.18
C VAL A 52 -5.71 -37.12 37.06
N SER A 53 -5.45 -38.29 36.46
CA SER A 53 -6.36 -39.05 35.61
C SER A 53 -7.55 -39.60 36.40
N GLY A 54 -8.73 -39.67 35.79
CA GLY A 54 -9.80 -40.57 36.23
C GLY A 54 -11.11 -40.42 35.45
N GLN A 55 -11.64 -41.55 34.97
CA GLN A 55 -12.97 -41.78 34.37
C GLN A 55 -13.18 -41.28 32.91
N GLN A 56 -13.00 -42.14 31.89
CA GLN A 56 -14.00 -43.11 31.35
C GLN A 56 -15.25 -42.44 30.77
N ALA A 57 -15.83 -42.79 29.63
CA ALA A 57 -15.53 -43.65 28.48
C ALA A 57 -16.69 -43.41 27.48
N ALA A 58 -16.43 -43.34 26.18
CA ALA A 58 -17.44 -43.63 25.15
C ALA A 58 -17.28 -45.13 24.75
N PRO A 59 -18.31 -45.90 24.31
CA PRO A 59 -18.98 -45.66 23.02
C PRO A 59 -20.45 -46.14 22.84
N SER A 60 -21.06 -45.62 21.77
CA SER A 60 -22.19 -46.04 20.90
C SER A 60 -23.12 -47.24 21.24
N LEU A 61 -24.44 -47.01 21.10
CA LEU A 61 -25.46 -48.01 20.68
C LEU A 61 -26.65 -47.34 19.91
N LEU A 62 -26.86 -47.79 18.66
CA LEU A 62 -28.11 -47.97 17.87
C LEU A 62 -29.11 -46.79 17.59
N GLU A 63 -29.02 -46.24 16.37
CA GLU A 63 -30.01 -46.18 15.23
C GLU A 63 -31.51 -46.60 15.44
N PRO A 64 -32.49 -46.31 14.54
CA PRO A 64 -32.96 -45.09 13.82
C PRO A 64 -34.49 -44.81 14.05
N ALA A 65 -35.05 -43.67 13.55
CA ALA A 65 -36.38 -43.55 12.88
C ALA A 65 -36.90 -42.09 12.80
N ALA A 66 -37.22 -41.62 11.59
CA ALA A 66 -38.14 -40.50 11.31
C ALA A 66 -39.58 -41.06 11.09
N PRO A 67 -40.63 -40.31 10.67
CA PRO A 67 -40.91 -38.86 10.64
C PRO A 67 -42.31 -38.49 11.22
N ALA A 68 -42.66 -37.19 11.34
CA ALA A 68 -43.95 -36.59 10.90
C ALA A 68 -44.21 -35.18 11.49
N THR A 69 -44.85 -34.37 10.65
CA THR A 69 -45.36 -32.99 10.71
C THR A 69 -46.45 -32.71 11.76
N ASP A 70 -46.59 -31.47 12.24
CA ASP A 70 -47.63 -30.52 11.77
C ASP A 70 -47.67 -29.16 12.53
N ALA A 71 -48.01 -28.12 11.77
CA ALA A 71 -48.67 -26.85 12.07
C ALA A 71 -48.37 -26.03 13.35
N THR A 72 -47.99 -24.76 13.15
CA THR A 72 -48.94 -23.62 13.26
C THR A 72 -48.31 -22.32 12.73
N ARG A 73 -48.98 -21.71 11.74
CA ARG A 73 -48.86 -20.30 11.26
C ARG A 73 -50.25 -19.66 11.43
N PRO A 74 -50.39 -18.35 11.72
CA PRO A 74 -50.88 -17.38 10.70
C PRO A 74 -50.43 -15.91 11.00
N PRO A 75 -50.98 -14.84 10.37
CA PRO A 75 -51.12 -14.54 8.94
C PRO A 75 -50.58 -13.15 8.52
N ASP A 76 -50.61 -12.90 7.21
CA ASP A 76 -50.47 -11.65 6.45
C ASP A 76 -51.16 -10.41 7.04
N THR A 77 -50.60 -9.22 6.80
CA THR A 77 -51.33 -8.00 6.36
C THR A 77 -50.34 -6.95 5.78
N ALA A 78 -50.41 -6.71 4.47
CA ALA A 78 -50.17 -5.40 3.83
C ALA A 78 -51.57 -4.76 3.55
N PRO A 79 -51.77 -3.45 3.21
CA PRO A 79 -50.90 -2.60 2.38
C PRO A 79 -50.93 -1.05 2.64
N ALA A 80 -50.19 -0.32 1.79
CA ALA A 80 -50.43 1.04 1.25
C ALA A 80 -50.37 2.29 2.16
N SER A 81 -49.49 3.24 1.83
CA SER A 81 -49.87 4.51 1.15
C SER A 81 -48.71 5.53 1.16
N ALA A 82 -48.51 6.16 0.01
CA ALA A 82 -47.65 7.34 -0.20
C ALA A 82 -48.18 8.57 0.54
N PRO A 83 -47.39 9.65 0.64
CA PRO A 83 -47.94 10.98 0.56
C PRO A 83 -47.58 11.65 -0.77
N ASP A 84 -48.63 12.30 -1.25
CA ASP A 84 -48.81 13.06 -2.47
C ASP A 84 -48.04 14.39 -2.47
N ILE A 85 -48.02 14.97 -3.66
CA ILE A 85 -47.38 16.23 -4.03
C ILE A 85 -48.17 17.43 -3.46
N GLU A 86 -47.47 18.44 -2.93
CA GLU A 86 -48.00 19.80 -2.84
C GLU A 86 -47.23 20.73 -3.78
N GLN A 87 -47.94 21.23 -4.80
CA GLN A 87 -47.46 22.19 -5.79
C GLN A 87 -47.28 23.59 -5.19
N ALA A 88 -46.43 24.36 -5.87
CA ALA A 88 -45.97 25.73 -5.65
C ALA A 88 -47.06 26.80 -5.39
N PRO A 89 -46.62 28.06 -5.19
CA PRO A 89 -47.00 29.04 -6.19
C PRO A 89 -45.83 29.86 -6.75
N ALA A 90 -46.03 30.27 -8.00
CA ALA A 90 -45.17 31.12 -8.80
C ALA A 90 -45.05 32.55 -8.25
N THR A 91 -43.89 33.17 -8.45
CA THR A 91 -43.81 34.61 -8.74
C THR A 91 -42.87 34.82 -9.92
N ALA A 92 -43.34 35.63 -10.87
CA ALA A 92 -42.76 35.87 -12.17
C ALA A 92 -41.66 36.95 -12.18
N ALA A 93 -40.97 36.96 -13.32
CA ALA A 93 -40.38 38.10 -14.02
C ALA A 93 -38.97 38.57 -13.63
N GLY A 94 -38.07 38.52 -14.61
CA GLY A 94 -36.93 39.43 -14.70
C GLY A 94 -35.67 38.84 -15.35
N GLU A 95 -35.70 38.54 -16.65
CA GLU A 95 -34.49 38.77 -17.46
C GLU A 95 -34.38 40.30 -17.70
N PRO A 96 -33.16 40.85 -17.74
CA PRO A 96 -32.53 40.95 -19.05
C PRO A 96 -31.06 40.56 -19.06
N ALA A 97 -30.67 40.10 -20.25
CA ALA A 97 -29.33 39.82 -20.69
C ALA A 97 -28.31 40.92 -20.33
N GLU A 98 -27.18 40.49 -19.76
CA GLU A 98 -25.89 41.04 -20.12
C GLU A 98 -25.12 39.98 -20.90
N SER A 99 -25.01 40.24 -22.20
CA SER A 99 -24.07 39.60 -23.10
C SER A 99 -22.67 40.01 -22.66
N GLY A 100 -21.87 39.05 -22.20
CA GLY A 100 -20.54 39.33 -21.67
C GLY A 100 -19.70 38.08 -21.56
N VAL A 101 -19.25 37.59 -22.73
CA VAL A 101 -18.18 36.60 -22.89
C VAL A 101 -18.48 35.24 -22.26
N VAL A 102 -19.02 34.32 -23.08
CA VAL A 102 -18.71 32.89 -22.90
C VAL A 102 -17.21 32.72 -23.16
N SER A 103 -16.40 33.10 -22.17
CA SER A 103 -15.11 32.47 -22.00
C SER A 103 -15.48 31.02 -21.74
N GLU A 104 -15.10 30.14 -22.66
CA GLU A 104 -14.95 28.73 -22.36
C GLU A 104 -14.22 28.68 -21.03
N VAL A 105 -14.94 28.37 -19.95
CA VAL A 105 -14.35 28.16 -18.65
C VAL A 105 -13.63 26.83 -18.81
N GLU A 106 -12.40 26.88 -19.33
CA GLU A 106 -11.46 25.78 -19.20
C GLU A 106 -11.39 25.53 -17.70
N GLU A 107 -11.97 24.41 -17.26
CA GLU A 107 -11.87 24.02 -15.86
C GLU A 107 -10.39 24.03 -15.48
N PRO A 108 -10.03 24.60 -14.31
CA PRO A 108 -8.63 24.70 -13.93
C PRO A 108 -8.01 23.31 -13.95
N VAL A 109 -7.01 23.11 -14.81
CA VAL A 109 -6.31 21.82 -14.93
C VAL A 109 -5.62 21.54 -13.59
N ASP A 110 -6.03 20.46 -12.92
CA ASP A 110 -5.36 20.01 -11.70
C ASP A 110 -3.92 19.60 -12.04
N THR A 111 -2.97 20.32 -11.46
CA THR A 111 -1.52 20.09 -11.62
C THR A 111 -0.92 19.29 -10.45
N SER A 112 -1.75 18.81 -9.53
CA SER A 112 -1.30 18.00 -8.40
C SER A 112 -0.64 16.70 -8.88
N PRO A 113 0.34 16.14 -8.15
CA PRO A 113 0.95 14.85 -8.52
C PRO A 113 -0.11 13.76 -8.74
N GLY A 114 -0.03 13.08 -9.88
CA GLY A 114 -0.97 12.02 -10.25
C GLY A 114 -2.32 12.50 -10.80
N ALA A 115 -2.53 13.82 -10.97
CA ALA A 115 -3.81 14.37 -11.43
C ALA A 115 -4.16 13.89 -12.84
N ARG A 116 -3.19 13.88 -13.76
CA ARG A 116 -3.40 13.42 -15.14
C ARG A 116 -3.73 11.93 -15.19
N ALA A 117 -3.04 11.11 -14.39
CA ALA A 117 -3.37 9.69 -14.27
C ALA A 117 -4.80 9.46 -13.77
N ARG A 118 -5.23 10.19 -12.73
CA ARG A 118 -6.60 10.11 -12.20
C ARG A 118 -7.63 10.54 -13.24
N ALA A 119 -7.38 11.63 -13.95
CA ALA A 119 -8.26 12.12 -15.01
C ALA A 119 -8.41 11.09 -16.15
N LEU A 120 -7.30 10.53 -16.63
CA LEU A 120 -7.31 9.50 -17.67
C LEU A 120 -8.09 8.25 -17.24
N ILE A 121 -7.86 7.76 -16.02
CA ILE A 121 -8.57 6.60 -15.47
C ILE A 121 -10.08 6.89 -15.34
N ALA A 122 -10.45 8.08 -14.86
CA ALA A 122 -11.84 8.50 -14.73
C ALA A 122 -12.54 8.56 -16.10
N GLU A 123 -11.87 9.10 -17.11
CA GLU A 123 -12.39 9.17 -18.48
C GLU A 123 -12.68 7.78 -19.05
N MET A 124 -11.71 6.85 -18.94
CA MET A 124 -11.90 5.48 -19.46
C MET A 124 -13.03 4.73 -18.74
N ARG A 125 -13.16 4.92 -17.42
CA ARG A 125 -14.28 4.35 -16.65
C ARG A 125 -15.62 4.97 -17.03
N GLY A 126 -15.68 6.28 -17.24
CA GLY A 126 -16.90 6.97 -17.66
C GLY A 126 -17.43 6.50 -19.03
N LYS A 127 -16.51 6.08 -19.92
CA LYS A 127 -16.84 5.51 -21.23
C LYS A 127 -17.15 4.01 -21.20
N GLY A 128 -16.90 3.33 -20.07
CA GLY A 128 -17.07 1.88 -19.93
C GLY A 128 -16.03 1.04 -20.69
N GLU A 129 -14.95 1.65 -21.17
CA GLU A 129 -13.96 1.02 -22.04
C GLU A 129 -12.56 1.12 -21.40
N VAL A 130 -12.31 0.28 -20.40
CA VAL A 130 -10.98 0.19 -19.77
C VAL A 130 -10.05 -0.59 -20.70
N ARG A 131 -9.26 0.13 -21.49
CA ARG A 131 -8.22 -0.44 -22.35
C ARG A 131 -6.92 -0.55 -21.55
N VAL A 132 -6.75 -1.65 -20.83
CA VAL A 132 -5.65 -1.84 -19.86
C VAL A 132 -4.27 -1.64 -20.49
N ASP A 133 -4.04 -2.15 -21.71
CA ASP A 133 -2.78 -1.96 -22.44
C ASP A 133 -2.49 -0.48 -22.72
N ALA A 134 -3.52 0.30 -23.08
CA ALA A 134 -3.37 1.74 -23.31
C ALA A 134 -3.03 2.50 -22.00
N VAL A 135 -3.50 2.01 -20.85
CA VAL A 135 -3.11 2.56 -19.55
C VAL A 135 -1.64 2.28 -19.25
N PHE A 136 -1.17 1.07 -19.57
CA PHE A 136 0.24 0.71 -19.43
C PHE A 136 1.14 1.56 -20.36
N ASP A 137 0.74 1.78 -21.60
CA ASP A 137 1.47 2.67 -22.53
C ASP A 137 1.50 4.13 -22.04
N ALA A 138 0.41 4.60 -21.43
CA ALA A 138 0.38 5.91 -20.78
C ALA A 138 1.33 5.95 -19.56
N ALA A 139 1.40 4.88 -18.77
CA ALA A 139 2.32 4.77 -17.64
C ALA A 139 3.79 4.84 -18.09
N ASN A 140 4.13 4.13 -19.18
CA ASN A 140 5.48 4.16 -19.75
C ASN A 140 5.89 5.55 -20.23
N ARG A 141 4.97 6.29 -20.84
CA ARG A 141 5.20 7.69 -21.25
C ARG A 141 5.40 8.59 -20.04
N ALA A 142 4.50 8.52 -19.06
CA ALA A 142 4.65 9.29 -17.82
C ALA A 142 5.98 9.01 -17.13
N GLN A 143 6.43 7.75 -17.11
CA GLN A 143 7.73 7.40 -16.53
C GLN A 143 8.90 8.01 -17.32
N ALA A 144 8.85 7.96 -18.66
CA ALA A 144 9.86 8.57 -19.52
C ALA A 144 9.90 10.10 -19.38
N ASP A 145 8.76 10.72 -19.10
CA ASP A 145 8.63 12.16 -18.87
C ASP A 145 9.06 12.59 -17.46
N GLY A 146 9.42 11.65 -16.58
CA GLY A 146 9.79 11.92 -15.18
C GLY A 146 8.59 12.13 -14.23
N GLU A 147 7.39 11.82 -14.70
CA GLU A 147 6.13 12.06 -14.02
C GLU A 147 5.76 10.87 -13.13
N LEU A 148 6.64 10.60 -12.15
CA LEU A 148 6.65 9.33 -11.40
C LEU A 148 5.32 9.05 -10.68
N ALA A 149 4.64 10.08 -10.18
CA ALA A 149 3.33 9.93 -9.53
C ALA A 149 2.24 9.50 -10.52
N ASP A 150 2.21 10.08 -11.72
CA ASP A 150 1.29 9.67 -12.78
C ASP A 150 1.61 8.24 -13.23
N ALA A 151 2.89 7.95 -13.50
CA ALA A 151 3.36 6.64 -13.91
C ALA A 151 2.97 5.54 -12.92
N TYR A 152 3.24 5.74 -11.62
CA TYR A 152 2.89 4.77 -10.59
C TYR A 152 1.39 4.51 -10.51
N LEU A 153 0.55 5.54 -10.54
CA LEU A 153 -0.90 5.35 -10.49
C LEU A 153 -1.41 4.58 -11.70
N LEU A 154 -0.87 4.83 -12.88
CA LEU A 154 -1.23 4.14 -14.11
C LEU A 154 -0.75 2.67 -14.11
N TYR A 155 0.49 2.41 -13.68
CA TYR A 155 0.98 1.04 -13.50
C TYR A 155 0.15 0.29 -12.45
N PHE A 156 -0.13 0.91 -11.32
CA PHE A 156 -0.91 0.33 -10.24
C PHE A 156 -2.32 -0.03 -10.71
N PHE A 157 -2.96 0.88 -11.44
CA PHE A 157 -4.26 0.63 -12.05
C PHE A 157 -4.17 -0.56 -13.03
N ALA A 158 -3.26 -0.51 -13.99
CA ALA A 158 -3.14 -1.55 -15.02
C ALA A 158 -2.85 -2.93 -14.40
N ALA A 159 -1.96 -3.00 -13.41
CA ALA A 159 -1.64 -4.23 -12.70
C ALA A 159 -2.85 -4.82 -11.97
N ARG A 160 -3.69 -3.96 -11.36
CA ARG A 160 -4.93 -4.37 -10.69
C ARG A 160 -6.00 -4.87 -11.65
N GLU A 161 -6.02 -4.35 -12.87
CA GLU A 161 -6.90 -4.80 -13.95
C GLU A 161 -6.34 -6.03 -14.69
N GLY A 162 -5.22 -6.62 -14.23
CA GLY A 162 -4.68 -7.87 -14.76
C GLY A 162 -3.47 -7.72 -15.70
N HIS A 163 -2.91 -6.51 -15.87
CA HIS A 163 -1.75 -6.33 -16.75
C HIS A 163 -0.46 -6.83 -16.12
N GLY A 164 0.01 -8.00 -16.56
CA GLY A 164 1.22 -8.64 -16.04
C GLY A 164 2.49 -7.78 -16.19
N GLY A 165 2.62 -7.04 -17.29
CA GLY A 165 3.76 -6.13 -17.51
C GLY A 165 3.79 -4.94 -16.55
N ALA A 166 2.62 -4.45 -16.12
CA ALA A 166 2.55 -3.34 -15.17
C ALA A 166 2.92 -3.81 -13.76
N ALA A 167 2.45 -5.00 -13.39
CA ALA A 167 2.84 -5.66 -12.14
C ALA A 167 4.35 -5.95 -12.13
N LEU A 168 4.94 -6.38 -13.25
CA LEU A 168 6.39 -6.56 -13.36
C LEU A 168 7.15 -5.26 -13.08
N THR A 169 6.76 -4.14 -13.71
CA THR A 169 7.40 -2.83 -13.48
C THR A 169 7.34 -2.41 -12.01
N LEU A 170 6.19 -2.57 -11.35
CA LEU A 170 6.05 -2.25 -9.93
C LEU A 170 6.92 -3.14 -9.04
N GLY A 171 7.07 -4.42 -9.39
CA GLY A 171 7.98 -5.34 -8.72
C GLY A 171 9.43 -4.89 -8.84
N GLN A 172 9.84 -4.47 -10.04
CA GLN A 172 11.21 -4.00 -10.30
C GLN A 172 11.55 -2.71 -9.55
N GLN A 173 10.59 -1.79 -9.42
CA GLN A 173 10.77 -0.55 -8.65
C GLN A 173 10.96 -0.80 -7.14
N ALA A 174 10.43 -1.91 -6.62
CA ALA A 174 10.57 -2.27 -5.21
C ALA A 174 11.75 -3.23 -4.94
N ASP A 175 12.19 -4.01 -5.93
CA ASP A 175 13.22 -5.04 -5.76
C ASP A 175 14.62 -4.42 -5.63
N PRO A 176 15.36 -4.67 -4.53
CA PRO A 176 16.70 -4.12 -4.34
C PRO A 176 17.69 -4.52 -5.44
N ALA A 177 17.46 -5.63 -6.16
CA ALA A 177 18.34 -6.07 -7.23
C ALA A 177 18.13 -5.32 -8.57
N THR A 178 17.00 -4.63 -8.74
CA THR A 178 16.64 -3.98 -10.01
C THR A 178 16.23 -2.52 -9.86
N ARG A 179 15.98 -2.05 -8.63
CA ARG A 179 15.50 -0.71 -8.37
C ARG A 179 16.50 0.34 -8.84
N ASP A 180 16.02 1.25 -9.68
CA ASP A 180 16.67 2.52 -9.97
C ASP A 180 15.98 3.64 -9.15
N PRO A 181 16.69 4.33 -8.25
CA PRO A 181 16.14 5.46 -7.50
C PRO A 181 15.60 6.59 -8.38
N ALA A 182 16.12 6.78 -9.59
CA ALA A 182 15.69 7.86 -10.49
C ALA A 182 14.31 7.59 -11.12
N SER A 183 13.89 6.33 -11.21
CA SER A 183 12.63 5.92 -11.83
C SER A 183 11.67 5.21 -10.87
N SER A 184 11.96 5.22 -9.57
CA SER A 184 11.16 4.55 -8.54
C SER A 184 10.38 5.56 -7.70
N VAL A 185 9.10 5.28 -7.44
CA VAL A 185 8.32 6.05 -6.47
C VAL A 185 8.55 5.66 -5.01
N PHE A 186 9.12 4.47 -4.77
CA PHE A 186 9.48 4.05 -3.41
C PHE A 186 10.74 4.78 -2.98
N GLU A 187 10.80 5.25 -1.74
CA GLU A 187 11.98 5.90 -1.15
C GLU A 187 13.16 4.91 -1.02
N SER A 188 12.85 3.67 -0.66
CA SER A 188 13.79 2.56 -0.51
C SER A 188 13.25 1.29 -1.18
N ALA A 189 14.11 0.29 -1.35
CA ALA A 189 13.66 -1.02 -1.80
C ALA A 189 12.82 -1.71 -0.72
N ASP A 190 11.84 -2.51 -1.15
CA ASP A 190 10.91 -3.25 -0.28
C ASP A 190 10.66 -4.66 -0.86
N LEU A 191 11.24 -5.67 -0.21
CA LEU A 191 11.12 -7.07 -0.61
C LEU A 191 9.67 -7.58 -0.56
N THR A 192 8.84 -7.04 0.32
CA THR A 192 7.42 -7.42 0.44
C THR A 192 6.64 -6.91 -0.77
N GLN A 193 6.88 -5.66 -1.18
CA GLN A 193 6.26 -5.10 -2.39
C GLN A 193 6.76 -5.82 -3.65
N ALA A 194 8.07 -6.07 -3.76
CA ALA A 194 8.65 -6.81 -4.87
C ALA A 194 8.01 -8.20 -5.01
N HIS A 195 7.92 -8.94 -3.89
CA HIS A 195 7.26 -10.25 -3.85
C HIS A 195 5.83 -10.18 -4.35
N LYS A 196 5.01 -9.29 -3.78
CA LYS A 196 3.61 -9.12 -4.15
C LYS A 196 3.45 -8.87 -5.65
N TRP A 197 4.21 -7.93 -6.19
CA TRP A 197 4.04 -7.52 -7.58
C TRP A 197 4.56 -8.54 -8.58
N TYR A 198 5.68 -9.20 -8.31
CA TYR A 198 6.11 -10.34 -9.14
C TYR A 198 5.15 -11.52 -9.08
N GLN A 199 4.55 -11.78 -7.91
CA GLN A 199 3.50 -12.79 -7.78
C GLN A 199 2.28 -12.46 -8.65
N ILE A 200 1.81 -11.20 -8.63
CA ILE A 200 0.71 -10.74 -9.50
C ILE A 200 1.11 -10.84 -10.98
N ALA A 201 2.32 -10.43 -11.35
CA ALA A 201 2.82 -10.52 -12.72
C ALA A 201 2.81 -11.97 -13.23
N ALA A 202 3.32 -12.91 -12.43
CA ALA A 202 3.35 -14.33 -12.77
C ALA A 202 1.94 -14.94 -12.90
N GLN A 203 1.00 -14.56 -12.01
CA GLN A 203 -0.40 -15.00 -12.07
C GLN A 203 -1.11 -14.49 -13.33
N ASN A 204 -0.77 -13.28 -13.79
CA ASN A 204 -1.28 -12.68 -15.01
C ASN A 204 -0.53 -13.15 -16.27
N GLY A 205 0.23 -14.25 -16.19
CA GLY A 205 0.88 -14.88 -17.34
C GLY A 205 2.19 -14.23 -17.80
N ASN A 206 2.77 -13.30 -17.03
CA ASN A 206 4.05 -12.70 -17.39
C ASN A 206 5.23 -13.63 -17.05
N ASP A 207 5.91 -14.12 -18.08
CA ASP A 207 7.03 -15.06 -17.92
C ASP A 207 8.25 -14.44 -17.21
N GLU A 208 8.55 -13.18 -17.49
CA GLU A 208 9.62 -12.47 -16.78
C GLU A 208 9.26 -12.33 -15.29
N GLY A 209 8.02 -11.97 -14.96
CA GLY A 209 7.52 -11.90 -13.58
C GLY A 209 7.68 -13.22 -12.84
N ARG A 210 7.44 -14.36 -13.51
CA ARG A 210 7.68 -15.69 -12.95
C ARG A 210 9.17 -15.94 -12.68
N SER A 211 10.03 -15.56 -13.62
CA SER A 211 11.49 -15.66 -13.45
C SER A 211 11.99 -14.79 -12.29
N ARG A 212 11.54 -13.53 -12.24
CA ARG A 212 11.89 -12.57 -11.18
C ARG A 212 11.43 -13.03 -9.81
N LEU A 213 10.24 -13.62 -9.71
CA LEU A 213 9.75 -14.21 -8.47
C LEU A 213 10.64 -15.37 -7.98
N ALA A 214 11.07 -16.24 -8.90
CA ALA A 214 11.95 -17.36 -8.56
C ALA A 214 13.34 -16.88 -8.10
N ASP A 215 13.88 -15.86 -8.76
CA ASP A 215 15.17 -15.28 -8.38
C ASP A 215 15.10 -14.50 -7.07
N LEU A 216 13.99 -13.77 -6.84
CA LEU A 216 13.72 -13.09 -5.57
C LEU A 216 13.68 -14.10 -4.42
N ARG A 217 13.02 -15.24 -4.60
CA ARG A 217 12.96 -16.29 -3.57
C ARG A 217 14.34 -16.77 -3.14
N LYS A 218 15.21 -17.10 -4.09
CA LYS A 218 16.59 -17.54 -3.78
C LYS A 218 17.34 -16.49 -2.95
N ARG A 219 17.27 -15.22 -3.36
CA ARG A 219 17.93 -14.13 -2.65
C ARG A 219 17.36 -13.93 -1.25
N VAL A 220 16.03 -13.99 -1.11
CA VAL A 220 15.36 -13.85 0.19
C VAL A 220 15.73 -14.99 1.13
N GLU A 221 15.79 -16.24 0.66
CA GLU A 221 16.24 -17.37 1.48
C GLU A 221 17.69 -17.18 1.97
N GLU A 222 18.59 -16.73 1.11
CA GLU A 222 19.98 -16.41 1.47
C GLU A 222 20.05 -15.26 2.49
N MET A 223 19.37 -14.15 2.23
CA MET A 223 19.33 -13.00 3.14
C MET A 223 18.73 -13.38 4.50
N ALA A 224 17.68 -14.21 4.51
CA ALA A 224 17.05 -14.67 5.74
C ALA A 224 17.98 -15.56 6.57
N ALA A 225 18.73 -16.46 5.92
CA ALA A 225 19.76 -17.28 6.57
C ALA A 225 20.90 -16.44 7.16
N ASN A 226 21.19 -15.30 6.55
CA ASN A 226 22.18 -14.32 7.02
C ASN A 226 21.62 -13.35 8.09
N GLY A 227 20.36 -13.49 8.50
CA GLY A 227 19.77 -12.71 9.58
C GLY A 227 19.05 -11.42 9.14
N ASP A 228 18.78 -11.22 7.84
CA ASP A 228 18.01 -10.07 7.39
C ASP A 228 16.53 -10.19 7.85
N PRO A 229 16.01 -9.24 8.64
CA PRO A 229 14.68 -9.35 9.23
C PRO A 229 13.55 -9.13 8.21
N GLN A 230 13.77 -8.36 7.14
CA GLN A 230 12.79 -8.20 6.06
C GLN A 230 12.68 -9.51 5.26
N ALA A 231 13.82 -10.09 4.89
CA ALA A 231 13.88 -11.35 4.17
C ALA A 231 13.28 -12.51 4.97
N GLN A 232 13.55 -12.60 6.28
CA GLN A 232 12.92 -13.59 7.16
C GLN A 232 11.39 -13.52 7.12
N ARG A 233 10.80 -12.31 7.13
CA ARG A 233 9.34 -12.14 7.01
C ARG A 233 8.81 -12.60 5.65
N VAL A 234 9.48 -12.21 4.56
CA VAL A 234 9.05 -12.60 3.21
C VAL A 234 9.19 -14.11 2.99
N ALA A 235 10.22 -14.75 3.55
CA ALA A 235 10.40 -16.20 3.47
C ALA A 235 9.23 -16.99 4.07
N LEU A 236 8.56 -16.46 5.10
CA LEU A 236 7.37 -17.07 5.70
C LEU A 236 6.15 -17.08 4.75
N LEU A 237 6.12 -16.22 3.72
CA LEU A 237 5.04 -16.16 2.74
C LEU A 237 5.10 -17.31 1.71
N TRP A 238 6.19 -18.09 1.68
CA TRP A 238 6.41 -19.20 0.75
C TRP A 238 6.41 -20.60 1.40
N GLN A 239 6.11 -20.68 2.69
CA GLN A 239 5.92 -21.95 3.39
C GLN A 239 4.51 -22.49 3.15
#